data_AF-A0A1W9VR66-F1
#
_entry.id   AF-A0A1W9VR66-F1
#
_cell.length_a   1.000
_cell.length_b   1.000
_cell.length_c   1.000
_cell.angle_alpha   90.00
_cell.angle_beta   90.00
_cell.angle_gamma   90.00
#
_symmetry.space_group_name_H-M   'P 1'
#
loop_
_entity.id
_entity.type
_entity.pdbx_description
1 polymer ?
#
loop_
_entity_poly.entity_id
_entity_poly.type
_entity_poly.pdbx_seq_one_letter_code
_entity_poly.pdbx_strand_id
1 'polypeptide(L)'
;MNLHTIFNLQKSHTVSFWKTFHQLLDVAENNGAYKNIFNSDDKFINLTKTIKDNYLAENGQLMKNFGKLLVEAYDLCQRNHAEFEDYVDRALCMNRSAAKNIMKVYAMDVEPSLGFDNMKIVANVKDSSQRKQAEESFKKGLSPNEVRAEINTNKPEPSVTKKRLESEKARLEKSIHSLQVKLSDLETKIDEYEE
;
A
#
# COMPACT_ATOMS: atom_id res chain seq x y z
N MET A 1 31.48 1.38 1.11
CA MET A 1 30.49 0.35 0.75
C MET A 1 29.45 1.03 -0.14
N ASN A 2 29.41 0.73 -1.44
CA ASN A 2 28.62 1.48 -2.41
C ASN A 2 27.13 1.08 -2.32
N LEU A 3 26.28 2.03 -1.92
CA LEU A 3 24.83 1.88 -1.74
C LEU A 3 24.06 1.69 -3.06
N HIS A 4 24.73 1.81 -4.21
CA HIS A 4 24.10 1.78 -5.53
C HIS A 4 23.69 0.40 -6.04
N THR A 5 24.13 -0.69 -5.41
CA THR A 5 23.82 -2.06 -5.90
C THR A 5 22.52 -2.64 -5.30
N ILE A 6 21.85 -1.95 -4.37
CA ILE A 6 20.70 -2.50 -3.62
C ILE A 6 19.37 -2.36 -4.38
N PHE A 7 19.28 -1.47 -5.37
CA PHE A 7 18.00 -1.11 -6.00
C PHE A 7 17.77 -1.73 -7.39
N ASN A 8 18.31 -2.92 -7.66
CA ASN A 8 18.12 -3.57 -8.96
C ASN A 8 17.11 -4.74 -8.91
N LEU A 9 15.87 -4.44 -9.31
CA LEU A 9 14.88 -5.31 -9.98
C LEU A 9 14.57 -6.68 -9.34
N GLN A 10 13.92 -6.70 -8.16
CA GLN A 10 13.11 -7.86 -7.77
C GLN A 10 11.66 -7.65 -8.23
N LYS A 11 11.11 -8.62 -8.97
CA LYS A 11 9.65 -8.70 -9.21
C LYS A 11 8.97 -8.76 -7.84
N SER A 12 8.08 -7.82 -7.56
CA SER A 12 7.29 -7.84 -6.32
C SER A 12 6.45 -9.12 -6.28
N HIS A 13 6.71 -9.99 -5.32
CA HIS A 13 5.89 -11.16 -5.09
C HIS A 13 4.49 -10.78 -4.61
N THR A 14 3.52 -11.66 -4.85
CA THR A 14 2.11 -11.41 -4.51
C THR A 14 1.89 -11.47 -2.99
N VAL A 15 0.78 -10.87 -2.53
CA VAL A 15 0.34 -10.98 -1.14
C VAL A 15 0.18 -12.44 -0.70
N SER A 16 -0.34 -13.29 -1.60
CA SER A 16 -0.51 -14.73 -1.36
C SER A 16 0.84 -15.44 -1.15
N PHE A 17 1.83 -15.15 -2.00
CA PHE A 17 3.18 -15.67 -1.83
C PHE A 17 3.75 -15.33 -0.46
N TRP A 18 3.68 -14.06 -0.06
CA TRP A 18 4.25 -13.61 1.22
C TRP A 18 3.54 -14.24 2.42
N LYS A 19 2.21 -14.39 2.36
CA LYS A 19 1.46 -15.13 3.39
C LYS A 19 1.98 -16.57 3.52
N THR A 20 2.09 -17.30 2.41
CA THR A 20 2.60 -18.68 2.42
C THR A 20 4.05 -18.74 2.91
N PHE A 21 4.88 -17.77 2.52
CA PHE A 21 6.27 -17.69 2.97
C PHE A 21 6.38 -17.49 4.48
N HIS A 22 5.61 -16.56 5.06
CA HIS A 22 5.58 -16.36 6.51
C HIS A 22 5.09 -17.60 7.26
N GLN A 23 4.07 -18.29 6.74
CA GLN A 23 3.62 -19.58 7.29
C GLN A 23 4.72 -20.65 7.26
N LEU A 24 5.53 -20.69 6.20
CA LEU A 24 6.68 -21.61 6.12
C LEU A 24 7.78 -21.24 7.11
N LEU A 25 8.01 -19.95 7.36
CA LEU A 25 8.93 -19.50 8.40
C LEU A 25 8.45 -19.93 9.78
N ASP A 26 7.16 -19.75 10.11
CA ASP A 26 6.59 -20.22 11.37
C ASP A 26 6.78 -21.73 11.56
N VAL A 27 6.53 -22.52 10.51
CA VAL A 27 6.78 -23.96 10.53
C VAL A 27 8.26 -24.24 10.79
N ALA A 28 9.16 -23.55 10.08
CA ALA A 28 10.61 -23.70 10.21
C ALA A 28 11.15 -23.29 11.61
N GLU A 29 10.56 -22.28 12.24
CA GLU A 29 10.89 -21.89 13.63
C GLU A 29 10.44 -22.97 14.61
N ASN A 30 9.19 -23.44 14.48
CA ASN A 30 8.59 -24.41 15.39
C ASN A 30 9.28 -25.78 15.38
N ASN A 31 9.81 -26.21 14.23
CA ASN A 31 10.56 -27.46 14.10
C ASN A 31 12.08 -27.27 14.22
N GLY A 32 12.54 -26.06 14.56
CA GLY A 32 13.94 -25.75 14.85
C GLY A 32 14.86 -25.67 13.63
N ALA A 33 14.31 -25.71 12.40
CA ALA A 33 15.05 -25.55 11.16
C ALA A 33 15.50 -24.10 10.91
N TYR A 34 14.84 -23.13 11.55
CA TYR A 34 15.17 -21.71 11.51
C TYR A 34 15.13 -21.13 12.94
N LYS A 35 16.05 -20.19 13.23
CA LYS A 35 16.09 -19.49 14.51
C LYS A 35 16.00 -17.99 14.29
N ASN A 36 14.94 -17.39 14.79
CA ASN A 36 14.76 -15.95 14.76
C ASN A 36 15.60 -15.26 15.84
N ILE A 37 16.64 -14.55 15.40
CA ILE A 37 17.53 -13.82 16.30
C ILE A 37 16.94 -12.48 16.76
N PHE A 38 15.94 -11.95 16.06
CA PHE A 38 15.41 -10.60 16.31
C PHE A 38 14.69 -10.49 17.66
N ASN A 39 14.22 -11.62 18.19
CA ASN A 39 13.55 -11.71 19.49
C ASN A 39 14.42 -12.35 20.59
N SER A 40 15.68 -12.71 20.29
CA SER A 40 16.56 -13.38 21.27
C SER A 40 17.90 -12.69 21.48
N ASP A 41 18.35 -11.86 20.55
CA ASP A 41 19.54 -11.02 20.71
C ASP A 41 19.15 -9.64 21.27
N ASP A 42 19.77 -9.26 22.39
CA ASP A 42 19.45 -8.01 23.10
C ASP A 42 19.68 -6.76 22.26
N LYS A 43 20.63 -6.76 21.31
CA LYS A 43 20.86 -5.60 20.44
C LYS A 43 19.69 -5.42 19.49
N PHE A 44 19.18 -6.51 18.90
CA PHE A 44 18.00 -6.47 18.06
C PHE A 44 16.75 -6.09 18.83
N ILE A 45 16.56 -6.61 20.05
CA ILE A 45 15.40 -6.28 20.88
C ILE A 45 15.40 -4.77 21.21
N ASN A 46 16.52 -4.24 21.69
CA ASN A 46 16.63 -2.83 22.08
C ASN A 46 16.52 -1.89 20.87
N LEU A 47 17.13 -2.24 19.74
CA LEU A 47 17.03 -1.45 18.53
C LEU A 47 15.60 -1.47 17.98
N THR A 48 14.96 -2.64 17.93
CA THR A 48 13.57 -2.79 17.48
C THR A 48 12.63 -1.96 18.35
N LYS A 49 12.80 -2.00 19.68
CA LYS A 49 12.03 -1.18 20.60
C LYS A 49 12.21 0.31 20.31
N THR A 50 13.45 0.76 20.17
CA THR A 50 13.77 2.16 19.83
C THR A 50 13.10 2.60 18.53
N ILE A 51 13.16 1.77 17.48
CA ILE A 51 12.53 2.05 16.18
C ILE A 51 11.01 2.12 16.33
N LYS A 52 10.38 1.16 17.00
CA LYS A 52 8.93 1.12 17.17
C LYS A 52 8.41 2.32 17.98
N ASP A 53 9.04 2.57 19.13
CA ASP A 53 8.55 3.56 20.08
C ASP A 53 8.87 4.99 19.62
N ASN A 54 10.12 5.26 19.25
CA ASN A 54 10.58 6.64 19.02
C ASN A 54 10.45 7.11 17.56
N TYR A 55 10.25 6.19 16.62
CA TYR A 55 10.17 6.54 15.19
C TYR A 55 8.84 6.13 14.58
N LEU A 56 8.42 4.87 14.71
CA LEU A 56 7.17 4.43 14.08
C LEU A 56 5.96 5.07 14.77
N ALA A 57 5.85 4.95 16.10
CA ALA A 57 4.72 5.52 16.84
C ALA A 57 4.70 7.06 16.77
N GLU A 58 5.85 7.71 17.01
CA GLU A 58 5.97 9.17 16.91
C GLU A 58 5.63 9.69 15.51
N ASN A 59 6.12 9.05 14.44
CA ASN A 59 5.74 9.42 13.07
C ASN A 59 4.25 9.17 12.82
N GLY A 60 3.70 8.06 13.32
CA GLY A 60 2.26 7.80 13.24
C GLY A 60 1.43 8.92 13.89
N GLN A 61 1.85 9.40 15.07
CA GLN A 61 1.19 10.47 15.79
C GLN A 61 1.33 11.82 15.07
N LEU A 62 2.54 12.14 14.59
CA LEU A 62 2.81 13.33 13.79
C LEU A 62 1.90 13.38 12.56
N MET A 63 1.81 12.27 11.83
CA MET A 63 0.99 12.20 10.62
C MET A 63 -0.51 12.25 10.93
N LYS A 64 -0.97 11.70 12.07
CA LYS A 64 -2.36 11.86 12.53
C LYS A 64 -2.70 13.31 12.86
N ASN A 65 -1.81 14.01 13.55
CA ASN A 65 -1.94 15.44 13.83
C ASN A 65 -1.92 16.28 12.54
N PHE A 66 -1.06 15.93 11.59
CA PHE A 66 -1.03 16.59 10.29
C PHE A 66 -2.36 16.37 9.53
N GLY A 67 -2.94 15.17 9.60
CA GLY A 67 -4.25 14.89 9.01
C GLY A 67 -5.36 15.77 9.58
N LYS A 68 -5.34 16.03 10.89
CA LYS A 68 -6.26 16.99 11.53
C LYS A 68 -6.13 18.38 10.92
N LEU A 69 -4.90 18.90 10.80
CA LEU A 69 -4.65 20.22 10.22
C LEU A 69 -5.08 20.32 8.76
N LEU A 70 -4.91 19.25 7.98
CA LEU A 70 -5.38 19.21 6.59
C LEU A 70 -6.91 19.21 6.49
N VAL A 71 -7.61 18.57 7.44
CA VAL A 71 -9.08 18.67 7.54
C VAL A 71 -9.51 20.09 7.93
N GLU A 72 -8.83 20.73 8.87
CA GLU A 72 -9.09 22.14 9.21
C GLU A 72 -8.85 23.07 8.02
N ALA A 73 -7.77 22.85 7.25
CA ALA A 73 -7.49 23.59 6.03
C ALA A 73 -8.57 23.36 4.96
N TYR A 74 -9.05 22.13 4.80
CA TYR A 74 -10.17 21.82 3.90
C TYR A 74 -11.43 22.61 4.29
N ASP A 75 -11.78 22.63 5.57
CA ASP A 75 -12.94 23.40 6.06
C ASP A 75 -12.77 24.91 5.83
N LEU A 76 -11.56 25.44 6.01
CA LEU A 76 -11.25 26.84 5.69
C LEU A 76 -11.39 27.14 4.21
N CYS A 77 -10.91 26.26 3.32
CA CYS A 77 -11.11 26.40 1.88
C CYS A 77 -12.61 26.44 1.54
N GLN A 78 -13.41 25.54 2.12
CA GLN A 78 -14.86 25.49 1.87
C GLN A 78 -15.56 26.78 2.30
N ARG A 79 -15.23 27.32 3.49
CA ARG A 79 -15.82 28.59 3.98
C ARG A 79 -15.46 29.80 3.13
N ASN A 80 -14.31 29.76 2.46
CA ASN A 80 -13.83 30.86 1.61
C ASN A 80 -14.06 30.61 0.12
N HIS A 81 -14.83 29.57 -0.24
CA HIS A 81 -15.07 29.16 -1.63
C HIS A 81 -13.77 28.93 -2.44
N ALA A 82 -12.71 28.47 -1.78
CA ALA A 82 -11.44 28.13 -2.38
C ALA A 82 -11.34 26.63 -2.67
N GLU A 83 -10.57 26.26 -3.70
CA GLU A 83 -10.32 24.87 -4.04
C GLU A 83 -9.20 24.30 -3.16
N PHE A 84 -9.52 23.29 -2.35
CA PHE A 84 -8.52 22.65 -1.48
C PHE A 84 -7.36 22.03 -2.26
N GLU A 85 -7.61 21.50 -3.45
CA GLU A 85 -6.55 20.91 -4.28
C GLU A 85 -5.53 21.96 -4.76
N ASP A 86 -5.98 23.20 -5.03
CA ASP A 86 -5.08 24.32 -5.36
C ASP A 86 -4.25 24.74 -4.14
N TYR A 87 -4.85 24.78 -2.95
CA TYR A 87 -4.14 25.04 -1.69
C TYR A 87 -3.04 23.99 -1.44
N VAL A 88 -3.37 22.71 -1.61
CA VAL A 88 -2.43 21.59 -1.44
C VAL A 88 -1.26 21.70 -2.41
N ASP A 89 -1.50 22.03 -3.68
CA ASP A 89 -0.46 22.11 -4.69
C ASP A 89 0.40 23.37 -4.57
N ARG A 90 -0.22 24.54 -4.35
CA ARG A 90 0.48 25.83 -4.46
C ARG A 90 0.94 26.39 -3.13
N ALA A 91 0.17 26.20 -2.07
CA ALA A 91 0.53 26.72 -0.74
C ALA A 91 1.36 25.70 0.05
N LEU A 92 0.97 24.42 0.00
CA LEU A 92 1.67 23.34 0.71
C LEU A 92 2.74 22.64 -0.13
N CYS A 93 2.74 22.82 -1.45
CA CYS A 93 3.69 22.18 -2.37
C CYS A 93 3.76 20.66 -2.19
N MET A 94 2.61 20.02 -1.96
CA MET A 94 2.55 18.59 -1.62
C MET A 94 1.68 17.80 -2.59
N ASN A 95 1.89 16.49 -2.66
CA ASN A 95 1.09 15.64 -3.53
C ASN A 95 -0.36 15.49 -3.00
N ARG A 96 -1.36 15.77 -3.85
CA ARG A 96 -2.79 15.62 -3.52
C ARG A 96 -3.16 14.24 -2.94
N SER A 97 -2.60 13.17 -3.49
CA SER A 97 -2.86 11.81 -2.99
C SER A 97 -2.25 11.57 -1.61
N ALA A 98 -1.10 12.18 -1.32
CA ALA A 98 -0.50 12.13 0.00
C ALA A 98 -1.40 12.85 1.01
N ALA A 99 -1.81 14.10 0.73
CA ALA A 99 -2.72 14.86 1.58
C ALA A 99 -4.01 14.09 1.89
N LYS A 100 -4.66 13.54 0.85
CA LYS A 100 -5.88 12.72 1.00
C LYS A 100 -5.66 11.48 1.88
N ASN A 101 -4.53 10.78 1.73
CA ASN A 101 -4.22 9.62 2.57
C ASN A 101 -3.98 10.00 4.03
N ILE A 102 -3.31 11.13 4.29
CA ILE A 102 -3.04 11.64 5.63
C ILE A 102 -4.34 12.06 6.32
N MET A 103 -5.20 12.82 5.63
CA MET A 103 -6.54 13.16 6.10
C MET A 103 -7.36 11.91 6.41
N LYS A 104 -7.30 10.90 5.54
CA LYS A 104 -8.04 9.65 5.72
C LYS A 104 -7.59 8.88 6.96
N VAL A 105 -6.29 8.84 7.26
CA VAL A 105 -5.77 8.23 8.47
C VAL A 105 -6.34 8.89 9.72
N TYR A 106 -6.38 10.23 9.75
CA TYR A 106 -7.02 10.97 10.84
C TYR A 106 -8.53 10.71 10.91
N ALA A 107 -9.24 10.82 9.78
CA ALA A 107 -10.69 10.67 9.73
C ALA A 107 -11.18 9.27 10.13
N MET A 108 -10.35 8.24 9.92
CA MET A 108 -10.66 6.85 10.31
C MET A 108 -10.17 6.51 11.72
N ASP A 109 -9.64 7.49 12.46
CA ASP A 109 -9.13 7.39 13.83
C ASP A 109 -8.16 6.22 14.05
N VAL A 110 -7.26 5.99 13.09
CA VAL A 110 -6.35 4.83 13.14
C VAL A 110 -5.33 4.97 14.27
N GLU A 111 -5.00 3.86 14.92
CA GLU A 111 -3.98 3.76 15.97
C GLU A 111 -2.58 4.24 15.51
N PRO A 112 -2.01 5.29 16.12
CA PRO A 112 -0.67 5.82 15.78
C PRO A 112 0.48 4.85 16.01
N SER A 113 0.40 4.00 17.03
CA SER A 113 1.48 3.07 17.40
C SER A 113 1.85 2.08 16.29
N LEU A 114 0.99 1.93 15.28
CA LEU A 114 1.23 1.07 14.11
C LEU A 114 2.27 1.64 13.14
N GLY A 115 2.55 2.94 13.23
CA GLY A 115 3.34 3.69 12.26
C GLY A 115 2.58 4.01 10.97
N PHE A 116 2.91 5.15 10.37
CA PHE A 116 2.12 5.75 9.28
C PHE A 116 1.87 4.83 8.08
N ASP A 117 2.84 3.99 7.71
CA ASP A 117 2.68 3.07 6.58
C ASP A 117 1.60 2.00 6.82
N ASN A 118 1.57 1.43 8.02
CA ASN A 118 0.53 0.47 8.39
C ASN A 118 -0.80 1.17 8.62
N MET A 119 -0.79 2.40 9.16
CA MET A 119 -2.00 3.20 9.31
C MET A 119 -2.72 3.42 7.98
N LYS A 120 -1.97 3.64 6.88
CA LYS A 120 -2.56 3.75 5.53
C LYS A 120 -3.27 2.46 5.09
N ILE A 121 -2.76 1.29 5.46
CA ILE A 121 -3.39 -0.01 5.12
C ILE A 121 -4.72 -0.11 5.86
N VAL A 122 -4.71 0.15 7.16
CA VAL A 122 -5.91 0.11 8.03
C VAL A 122 -6.94 1.15 7.59
N ALA A 123 -6.54 2.38 7.33
CA ALA A 123 -7.44 3.45 6.87
C ALA A 123 -8.16 3.07 5.56
N ASN A 124 -7.57 2.22 4.73
CA ASN A 124 -8.18 1.75 3.48
C ASN A 124 -9.23 0.64 3.63
N VAL A 125 -9.32 0.02 4.80
CA VAL A 125 -10.42 -0.91 5.12
C VAL A 125 -11.71 -0.10 5.26
N LYS A 126 -12.80 -0.50 4.58
CA LYS A 126 -14.05 0.27 4.60
C LYS A 126 -14.89 -0.07 5.82
N ASP A 127 -15.03 -1.36 6.11
CA ASP A 127 -15.80 -1.86 7.25
C ASP A 127 -15.09 -1.56 8.57
N SER A 128 -15.83 -1.03 9.55
CA SER A 128 -15.24 -0.63 10.83
C SER A 128 -14.79 -1.82 11.68
N SER A 129 -15.47 -2.97 11.58
CA SER A 129 -15.11 -4.16 12.35
C SER A 129 -13.83 -4.78 11.79
N GLN A 130 -13.76 -4.94 10.47
CA GLN A 130 -12.55 -5.40 9.76
C GLN A 130 -11.37 -4.44 9.96
N ARG A 131 -11.62 -3.13 10.09
CA ARG A 131 -10.57 -2.15 10.38
C ARG A 131 -9.93 -2.41 11.74
N LYS A 132 -10.74 -2.58 12.79
CA LYS A 132 -10.24 -2.92 14.14
C LYS A 132 -9.50 -4.25 14.15
N GLN A 133 -10.02 -5.26 13.45
CA GLN A 133 -9.33 -6.53 13.28
C GLN A 133 -7.94 -6.34 12.64
N ALA A 134 -7.84 -5.51 11.60
CA ALA A 134 -6.54 -5.22 10.97
C ALA A 134 -5.56 -4.53 11.93
N GLU A 135 -6.02 -3.62 12.79
CA GLU A 135 -5.18 -3.01 13.84
C GLU A 135 -4.69 -4.06 14.83
N GLU A 136 -5.56 -4.96 15.29
CA GLU A 136 -5.21 -6.05 16.18
C GLU A 136 -4.20 -7.00 15.54
N SER A 137 -4.35 -7.33 14.26
CA SER A 137 -3.40 -8.17 13.52
C SER A 137 -2.01 -7.54 13.47
N PHE A 138 -1.90 -6.24 13.23
CA PHE A 138 -0.62 -5.54 13.34
C PHE A 138 -0.06 -5.55 14.77
N LYS A 139 -0.91 -5.36 15.79
CA LYS A 139 -0.49 -5.42 17.21
C LYS A 139 0.04 -6.81 17.60
N LYS A 140 -0.49 -7.88 16.98
CA LYS A 140 0.01 -9.25 17.12
C LYS A 140 1.33 -9.52 16.38
N GLY A 141 1.83 -8.56 15.61
CA GLY A 141 3.11 -8.67 14.90
C GLY A 141 3.02 -9.24 13.50
N LEU A 142 1.82 -9.39 12.93
CA LEU A 142 1.67 -9.84 11.54
C LEU A 142 2.29 -8.82 10.57
N SER A 143 2.88 -9.33 9.49
CA SER A 143 3.44 -8.50 8.44
C SER A 143 2.34 -7.76 7.66
N PRO A 144 2.68 -6.63 6.98
CA PRO A 144 1.73 -5.92 6.13
C PRO A 144 1.07 -6.80 5.05
N ASN A 145 1.78 -7.82 4.55
CA ASN A 145 1.23 -8.73 3.55
C ASN A 145 0.24 -9.71 4.16
N GLU A 146 0.52 -10.25 5.35
CA GLU A 146 -0.42 -11.13 6.05
C GLU A 146 -1.70 -10.39 6.42
N VAL A 147 -1.60 -9.17 6.95
CA VAL A 147 -2.78 -8.34 7.25
C VAL A 147 -3.58 -8.04 5.99
N ARG A 148 -2.92 -7.69 4.87
CA ARG A 148 -3.60 -7.52 3.57
C ARG A 148 -4.27 -8.81 3.11
N ALA A 149 -3.68 -9.97 3.37
CA ALA A 149 -4.26 -11.24 3.02
C ALA A 149 -5.52 -11.52 3.84
N GLU A 150 -5.52 -11.26 5.15
CA GLU A 150 -6.69 -11.39 6.03
C GLU A 150 -7.85 -10.49 5.60
N ILE A 151 -7.54 -9.22 5.30
CA ILE A 151 -8.53 -8.25 4.78
C ILE A 151 -9.11 -8.75 3.45
N ASN A 152 -8.30 -9.34 2.58
CA ASN A 152 -8.73 -9.81 1.27
C ASN A 152 -9.47 -11.15 1.32
N THR A 153 -9.15 -12.06 2.25
CA THR A 153 -9.91 -13.32 2.43
C THR A 153 -11.37 -13.07 2.83
N ASN A 154 -11.62 -11.95 3.52
CA ASN A 154 -12.97 -11.54 3.89
C ASN A 154 -13.70 -10.75 2.79
N LYS A 155 -13.06 -10.50 1.64
CA LYS A 155 -13.77 -9.96 0.49
C LYS A 155 -14.51 -11.12 -0.18
N PRO A 156 -15.83 -10.99 -0.43
CA PRO A 156 -16.49 -11.95 -1.29
C PRO A 156 -15.70 -12.01 -2.61
N GLU A 157 -15.42 -13.24 -3.07
CA GLU A 157 -14.96 -13.48 -4.44
C GLU A 157 -15.83 -12.58 -5.34
N PRO A 158 -15.23 -11.67 -6.13
CA PRO A 158 -16.02 -10.83 -6.99
C PRO A 158 -16.85 -11.77 -7.86
N SER A 159 -18.17 -11.75 -7.68
CA SER A 159 -19.03 -12.61 -8.46
C SER A 159 -18.67 -12.41 -9.93
N VAL A 160 -18.29 -13.49 -10.60
CA VAL A 160 -17.98 -13.45 -12.03
C VAL A 160 -19.28 -13.14 -12.74
N THR A 161 -19.56 -11.84 -12.88
CA THR A 161 -20.75 -11.36 -13.56
C THR A 161 -20.46 -11.33 -15.04
N LYS A 162 -21.47 -11.70 -15.85
CA LYS A 162 -21.42 -11.58 -17.31
C LYS A 162 -20.91 -10.20 -17.76
N LYS A 163 -21.37 -9.13 -17.08
CA LYS A 163 -20.95 -7.74 -17.34
C LYS A 163 -19.45 -7.51 -17.16
N ARG A 164 -18.81 -8.15 -16.18
CA ARG A 164 -17.36 -8.05 -15.96
C ARG A 164 -16.59 -8.74 -17.08
N LEU A 165 -17.01 -9.94 -17.47
CA LEU A 165 -16.41 -10.68 -18.58
C LEU A 165 -16.58 -9.93 -19.91
N GLU A 166 -17.73 -9.30 -20.15
CA GLU A 166 -17.96 -8.45 -21.32
C GLU A 166 -17.04 -7.23 -21.35
N SER A 167 -16.84 -6.57 -20.20
CA SER A 167 -15.89 -5.45 -20.08
C SER A 167 -14.44 -5.89 -20.30
N GLU A 168 -14.05 -7.04 -19.79
CA GLU A 168 -12.71 -7.60 -19.98
C GLU A 168 -12.49 -7.99 -21.45
N LYS A 169 -13.49 -8.64 -22.09
CA LYS A 169 -13.49 -8.92 -23.53
C LYS A 169 -13.32 -7.64 -24.35
N ALA A 170 -14.14 -6.61 -24.10
CA ALA A 170 -14.06 -5.34 -24.85
C ALA A 170 -12.70 -4.65 -24.70
N ARG A 171 -12.08 -4.74 -23.51
CA ARG A 171 -10.74 -4.20 -23.28
C ARG A 171 -9.67 -4.97 -24.05
N LEU A 172 -9.77 -6.30 -24.08
CA LEU A 172 -8.87 -7.16 -24.86
C LEU A 172 -9.01 -6.89 -26.35
N GLU A 173 -10.23 -6.78 -26.87
CA GLU A 173 -10.51 -6.43 -28.28
C GLU A 173 -9.89 -5.08 -28.65
N LYS A 174 -10.05 -4.05 -27.80
CA LYS A 174 -9.42 -2.74 -28.03
C LYS A 174 -7.89 -2.82 -28.04
N SER A 175 -7.33 -3.69 -27.21
CA SER A 175 -5.88 -3.89 -27.12
C SER A 175 -5.35 -4.62 -28.36
N ILE A 176 -6.05 -5.66 -28.82
CA ILE A 176 -5.75 -6.38 -30.06
C ILE A 176 -5.77 -5.41 -31.24
N HIS A 177 -6.82 -4.61 -31.39
CA HIS A 177 -6.92 -3.65 -32.48
C HIS A 177 -5.76 -2.64 -32.46
N SER A 178 -5.43 -2.08 -31.29
CA SER A 178 -4.28 -1.17 -31.17
C SER A 178 -2.95 -1.83 -31.53
N LEU A 179 -2.77 -3.11 -31.19
CA LEU A 179 -1.57 -3.86 -31.54
C LEU A 179 -1.51 -4.18 -33.03
N GLN A 180 -2.64 -4.48 -33.67
CA GLN A 180 -2.72 -4.70 -35.11
C GLN A 180 -2.36 -3.45 -35.92
N VAL A 181 -2.86 -2.27 -35.52
CA VAL A 181 -2.49 -1.00 -36.17
C VAL A 181 -0.99 -0.76 -36.05
N LYS A 182 -0.42 -0.93 -34.85
CA LYS A 182 1.02 -0.77 -34.62
C LYS A 182 1.87 -1.76 -35.43
N LEU A 183 1.38 -2.98 -35.61
CA LEU A 183 2.05 -4.00 -36.42
C LEU A 183 2.06 -3.57 -37.89
N SER A 184 0.91 -3.15 -38.43
CA SER A 184 0.80 -2.65 -39.80
C SER A 184 1.72 -1.46 -40.07
N ASP A 185 1.77 -0.49 -39.15
CA ASP A 185 2.68 0.66 -39.26
C ASP A 185 4.16 0.24 -39.29
N LEU A 186 4.49 -0.87 -38.62
CA LEU A 186 5.85 -1.41 -38.60
C LEU A 186 6.18 -2.15 -39.90
N GLU A 187 5.23 -2.94 -40.41
CA GLU A 187 5.33 -3.65 -41.68
C GLU A 187 5.55 -2.65 -42.83
N THR A 188 4.76 -1.58 -42.91
CA THR A 188 4.96 -0.52 -43.92
C THR A 188 6.34 0.10 -43.84
N LYS A 189 6.86 0.35 -42.63
CA LYS A 189 8.22 0.87 -42.46
C LYS A 189 9.28 -0.12 -42.91
N ILE A 190 9.10 -1.41 -42.64
CA ILE A 190 10.03 -2.45 -43.08
C ILE A 190 10.08 -2.48 -44.60
N ASP A 191 8.92 -2.45 -45.26
CA ASP A 191 8.82 -2.43 -46.72
C ASP A 191 9.54 -1.18 -47.32
N GLU A 192 9.39 -0.01 -46.69
CA GLU A 192 10.10 1.23 -47.08
C GLU A 192 11.63 1.16 -46.96
N TYR A 193 12.17 0.23 -46.17
CA TYR A 193 13.62 0.00 -46.02
C TYR A 193 14.14 -1.17 -46.88
N GLU A 194 13.25 -1.97 -47.47
CA GLU A 194 13.61 -3.07 -48.38
C GLU A 194 13.59 -2.67 -49.87
N GLU A 195 13.09 -1.46 -50.20
CA GLU A 195 13.27 -0.76 -51.50
C GLU A 195 14.59 0.04 -51.59
#